data_AF-A0A2N9AZ19-F1
#
_entry.id   AF-A0A2N9AZ19-F1
#
_cell.length_a   1.000
_cell.length_b   1.000
_cell.length_c   1.000
_cell.angle_alpha   90.00
_cell.angle_beta   90.00
_cell.angle_gamma   90.00
#
_symmetry.space_group_name_H-M   'P 1'
#
loop_
_entity.id
_entity.type
_entity.pdbx_description
1 polymer ?
#
loop_
_entity_poly.entity_id
_entity_poly.type
_entity_poly.pdbx_seq_one_letter_code
_entity_poly.pdbx_strand_id
1 'polypeptide(L)' 'MSVDTNWSLDAVQSLRSMAREGIPLSVISLRLKRPVDAVCAKLAELGITPKLEL' A
#
# COMPACT_ATOMS: atom_id res chain seq x y z
N MET A 1 -9.57 4.67 18.61
CA MET A 1 -8.61 5.27 17.66
C MET A 1 -8.94 4.71 16.28
N SER A 2 -9.79 5.40 15.52
CA SER A 2 -10.14 4.97 14.16
C SER A 2 -9.12 5.60 13.23
N VAL A 3 -8.11 4.85 12.83
CA VAL A 3 -7.30 5.26 11.67
C VAL A 3 -8.27 5.39 10.51
N ASP A 4 -8.43 6.60 10.00
CA ASP A 4 -9.36 6.89 8.91
C ASP A 4 -8.82 6.19 7.66
N THR A 5 -9.26 4.95 7.47
CA THR A 5 -8.95 4.07 6.34
C THR A 5 -9.73 4.54 5.10
N ASN A 6 -9.85 5.85 4.89
CA ASN A 6 -10.45 6.43 3.68
C ASN A 6 -9.44 6.30 2.54
N TRP A 7 -9.34 5.07 2.04
CA TRP A 7 -8.62 4.73 0.84
C TRP A 7 -9.52 5.05 -0.35
N SER A 8 -9.24 6.16 -1.03
CA SER A 8 -9.85 6.44 -2.32
C SER A 8 -9.52 5.33 -3.31
N LEU A 9 -10.44 5.04 -4.23
CA LEU A 9 -10.24 4.05 -5.30
C LEU A 9 -8.95 4.31 -6.10
N ASP A 10 -8.60 5.58 -6.31
CA ASP A 10 -7.34 6.00 -6.93
C ASP A 10 -6.11 5.54 -6.13
N ALA A 11 -6.10 5.76 -4.81
CA ALA A 11 -5.01 5.36 -3.94
C ALA A 11 -4.87 3.82 -3.89
N VAL A 12 -5.97 3.08 -3.87
CA VAL A 12 -5.98 1.61 -3.91
C VAL A 12 -5.47 1.08 -5.26
N GLN A 13 -5.87 1.70 -6.36
CA GLN A 13 -5.38 1.33 -7.69
C GLN A 13 -3.89 1.60 -7.82
N SER A 14 -3.43 2.79 -7.43
CA SER A 14 -2.00 3.14 -7.41
C SER A 14 -1.20 2.18 -6.53
N LEU A 15 -1.71 1.87 -5.33
CA LEU A 15 -1.13 0.88 -4.43
C LEU A 15 -0.98 -0.49 -5.10
N ARG A 16 -2.06 -0.99 -5.72
CA ARG A 16 -2.10 -2.30 -6.39
C ARG A 16 -1.15 -2.36 -7.58
N SER A 17 -1.10 -1.31 -8.40
CA SER A 17 -0.19 -1.23 -9.54
C SER A 17 1.27 -1.25 -9.07
N MET A 18 1.63 -0.39 -8.12
CA MET A 18 2.99 -0.33 -7.59
C MET A 18 3.40 -1.65 -6.90
N ALA A 19 2.51 -2.28 -6.13
CA ALA A 19 2.81 -3.57 -5.51
C ALA A 19 2.98 -4.69 -6.55
N ARG A 20 2.20 -4.69 -7.64
CA ARG A 20 2.36 -5.64 -8.76
C ARG A 20 3.64 -5.39 -9.57
N GLU A 21 4.06 -4.14 -9.69
CA GLU A 21 5.35 -3.77 -10.28
C GLU A 21 6.55 -4.18 -9.39
N GLY A 22 6.29 -4.61 -8.15
CA GLY A 22 7.34 -4.98 -7.19
C GLY A 22 8.01 -3.76 -6.56
N ILE A 23 7.33 -2.62 -6.51
CA ILE A 23 7.83 -1.42 -5.84
C ILE A 23 7.85 -1.66 -4.33
N PRO A 24 8.95 -1.34 -3.63
CA PRO A 24 9.05 -1.55 -2.20
C PRO A 24 8.09 -0.64 -1.40
N LEU A 25 7.62 -1.15 -0.26
CA LEU A 25 6.65 -0.47 0.60
C LEU A 25 7.12 0.92 1.06
N SER A 26 8.43 1.11 1.26
CA SER A 26 9.00 2.42 1.58
C SER A 26 8.74 3.44 0.47
N VAL A 27 8.86 3.06 -0.80
CA VAL A 27 8.59 3.96 -1.93
C VAL A 27 7.08 4.21 -2.07
N ILE A 28 6.27 3.17 -1.91
CA ILE A 28 4.80 3.28 -1.95
C ILE A 28 4.29 4.23 -0.87
N SER A 29 4.82 4.10 0.35
CA SER A 29 4.48 4.95 1.50
C SER A 29 4.80 6.42 1.23
N LEU A 30 5.94 6.70 0.62
CA LEU A 30 6.34 8.05 0.18
C LEU A 30 5.40 8.59 -0.90
N ARG A 31 5.03 7.78 -1.89
CA ARG A 31 4.14 8.17 -3.00
C ARG A 31 2.73 8.49 -2.53
N LEU A 32 2.18 7.63 -1.67
CA LEU A 32 0.83 7.78 -1.13
C LEU A 32 0.80 8.72 0.08
N LYS A 33 1.96 9.18 0.56
CA LYS A 33 2.13 9.95 1.80
C LYS A 33 1.41 9.30 2.99
N ARG A 34 1.45 7.96 3.03
CA ARG A 34 0.77 7.12 4.02
C ARG A 34 1.80 6.24 4.72
N PRO A 35 1.60 5.90 5.99
CA PRO A 35 2.54 5.05 6.72
C PRO A 35 2.63 3.66 6.09
N VAL A 36 3.83 3.07 6.13
CA VAL A 36 4.11 1.72 5.61
C VAL A 36 3.18 0.67 6.24
N ASP A 37 2.84 0.82 7.52
CA ASP A 37 1.90 -0.05 8.23
C ASP A 37 0.51 -0.06 7.57
N ALA A 38 -0.07 1.10 7.29
CA ALA A 38 -1.36 1.20 6.61
C ALA A 38 -1.32 0.68 5.17
N VAL A 39 -0.21 0.90 4.47
CA VAL A 39 0.04 0.37 3.11
C VAL A 39 0.10 -1.16 3.13
N CYS A 40 0.86 -1.73 4.08
CA CYS A 40 1.01 -3.17 4.28
C CYS A 40 -0.33 -3.82 4.66
N ALA A 41 -1.04 -3.25 5.64
CA ALA A 41 -2.37 -3.68 6.04
C ALA A 41 -3.31 -3.67 4.84
N LYS A 42 -3.32 -2.59 4.05
CA LYS A 42 -4.19 -2.51 2.87
C LYS A 42 -3.84 -3.54 1.80
N LEU A 43 -2.56 -3.77 1.55
CA LEU A 43 -2.12 -4.81 0.61
C LEU A 43 -2.51 -6.21 1.07
N ALA A 44 -2.36 -6.50 2.37
CA ALA A 44 -2.81 -7.74 2.98
C ALA A 44 -4.33 -7.92 2.87
N GLU A 45 -5.12 -6.88 3.12
CA GLU A 45 -6.59 -6.89 2.90
C GLU A 45 -6.96 -7.16 1.44
N LEU A 46 -6.17 -6.67 0.48
CA LEU A 46 -6.38 -6.88 -0.95
C LEU A 46 -5.86 -8.24 -1.45
N GLY A 47 -5.20 -9.02 -0.60
CA GLY A 47 -4.55 -10.28 -0.97
C GLY A 47 -3.36 -10.08 -1.91
N ILE A 48 -2.77 -8.88 -1.93
CA ILE A 48 -1.59 -8.57 -2.73
C ILE A 48 -0.38 -8.74 -1.82
N THR A 49 0.41 -9.77 -2.06
CA THR A 49 1.70 -9.92 -1.39
C THR A 49 2.68 -8.93 -2.01
N PRO A 50 3.08 -7.84 -1.32
CA PRO A 50 4.15 -7.01 -1.84
C PRO A 50 5.39 -7.88 -2.00
N LYS A 51 6.25 -7.53 -2.97
CA LYS A 51 7.60 -8.07 -3.02
C LYS A 51 8.31 -7.53 -1.79
N LEU A 52 8.28 -8.32 -0.71
CA LEU A 52 9.07 -8.09 0.48
C LEU A 52 10.51 -8.28 0.00
N GLU A 53 11.24 -7.17 -0.16
CA GLU A 53 12.68 -7.20 -0.41
C GLU A 53 13.28 -8.10 0.68
N LEU A 54 13.80 -9.25 0.26
CA LEU A 54 14.34 -10.31 1.11
C LEU A 54 15.85 -10.16 1.19
#